data_AF-A0A7K9VQR0-F1
#
_entry.id   AF-A0A7K9VQR0-F1
#
_cell.length_a   1.000
_cell.length_b   1.000
_cell.length_c   1.000
_cell.angle_alpha   90.00
_cell.angle_beta   90.00
_cell.angle_gamma   90.00
#
_symmetry.space_group_name_H-M   'P 1'
#
loop_
_entity.id
_entity.type
_entity.pdbx_description
1 polymer ?
#
loop_
_entity_poly.entity_id
_entity_poly.type
_entity_poly.pdbx_seq_one_letter_code
_entity_poly.pdbx_strand_id
1 'polypeptide(L)'
;MLAPAAAERNKGPILAVLREYAGPGSVRVLEVGAGAGLHASERRPQGLCGAAPVAGGAPGALCGGASVHPAARSAIAAYAEAMQVPNLLPPIYLDVSQGWETWGGTQPATLDLIVSINMMHISELRCTEGLFKGAGVLLKPGGVLFTYG
;
A
#
# COMPACT_ATOMS: atom_id res chain seq x y z
N MET A 1 -0.96 -19.11 4.01
CA MET A 1 -2.13 -18.58 3.26
C MET A 1 -1.71 -18.39 1.81
N LEU A 2 -2.50 -18.90 0.86
CA LEU A 2 -2.28 -18.64 -0.58
C LEU A 2 -2.82 -17.25 -0.91
N ALA A 3 -1.99 -16.39 -1.48
CA ALA A 3 -2.46 -15.13 -2.06
C ALA A 3 -3.46 -15.44 -3.21
N PRO A 4 -4.49 -14.63 -3.43
CA PRO A 4 -5.41 -14.81 -4.54
C PRO A 4 -4.64 -14.88 -5.87
N ALA A 5 -4.98 -15.82 -6.76
CA ALA A 5 -4.28 -15.98 -8.03
C ALA A 5 -4.25 -14.69 -8.88
N ALA A 6 -5.29 -13.86 -8.76
CA ALA A 6 -5.34 -12.54 -9.40
C ALA A 6 -4.28 -11.58 -8.82
N ALA A 7 -4.06 -11.58 -7.51
CA ALA A 7 -3.04 -10.75 -6.86
C ALA A 7 -1.64 -11.14 -7.36
N GLU A 8 -1.36 -12.45 -7.47
CA GLU A 8 -0.08 -12.94 -7.99
C GLU A 8 0.14 -12.67 -9.48
N ARG A 9 -0.93 -12.71 -10.30
CA ARG A 9 -0.86 -12.40 -11.73
C ARG A 9 -0.65 -10.91 -11.98
N ASN A 10 -1.31 -10.06 -11.21
CA ASN A 10 -1.40 -8.63 -11.51
C ASN A 10 -0.30 -7.80 -10.83
N LYS A 11 0.35 -8.31 -9.78
CA LYS A 11 1.37 -7.57 -9.00
C LYS A 11 2.51 -7.01 -9.85
N GLY A 12 3.07 -7.77 -10.79
CA GLY A 12 4.22 -7.35 -11.59
C GLY A 12 3.90 -6.15 -12.50
N PRO A 13 2.83 -6.23 -13.33
CA PRO A 13 2.36 -5.09 -14.12
C PRO A 13 1.97 -3.87 -13.27
N ILE A 14 1.28 -4.07 -12.15
CA ILE A 14 0.91 -2.96 -11.24
C ILE A 14 2.15 -2.28 -10.68
N LEU A 15 3.12 -3.08 -10.22
CA LEU A 15 4.38 -2.58 -9.66
C LEU A 15 5.22 -1.81 -10.70
N ALA A 16 5.22 -2.27 -11.95
CA ALA A 16 5.90 -1.56 -13.04
C ALA A 16 5.36 -0.14 -13.20
N VAL A 17 4.03 0.03 -13.21
CA VAL A 17 3.39 1.35 -13.31
C VAL A 17 3.62 2.17 -12.04
N LEU A 18 3.46 1.59 -10.85
CA LEU A 18 3.66 2.31 -9.58
C LEU A 18 5.05 2.94 -9.45
N ARG A 19 6.09 2.32 -10.04
CA ARG A 19 7.45 2.84 -10.04
C ARG A 19 7.62 4.12 -10.86
N GLU A 20 6.82 4.31 -11.90
CA GLU A 20 6.85 5.54 -12.70
C GLU A 20 6.37 6.75 -11.89
N TYR A 21 5.55 6.51 -10.88
CA TYR A 21 5.05 7.53 -9.94
C TYR A 21 5.87 7.62 -8.65
N ALA A 22 6.75 6.64 -8.38
CA ALA A 22 7.72 6.74 -7.31
C ALA A 22 8.84 7.69 -7.77
N GLY A 23 8.67 8.99 -7.47
CA GLY A 23 9.66 10.02 -7.77
C GLY A 23 11.04 9.75 -7.14
N PRO A 24 12.05 10.58 -7.43
CA PRO A 24 13.38 10.42 -6.86
C PRO A 24 13.36 10.60 -5.33
N GLY A 25 14.06 9.72 -4.61
CA GLY A 25 14.17 9.76 -3.14
C GLY A 25 13.16 8.86 -2.41
N SER A 26 13.06 9.01 -1.09
CA SER A 26 12.20 8.12 -0.30
C SER A 26 10.72 8.48 -0.48
N VAL A 27 9.90 7.50 -0.87
CA VAL A 27 8.44 7.69 -1.07
C VAL A 27 7.64 7.00 0.02
N ARG A 28 6.54 7.61 0.48
CA ARG A 28 5.62 7.03 1.48
C ARG A 28 4.37 6.52 0.79
N VAL A 29 4.11 5.22 0.94
CA VAL A 29 3.03 4.52 0.25
C VAL A 29 2.10 3.85 1.25
N LEU A 30 0.79 4.03 1.07
CA LEU A 30 -0.23 3.32 1.84
C LEU A 30 -1.05 2.42 0.91
N GLU A 31 -1.02 1.10 1.14
CA GLU A 31 -1.88 0.15 0.44
C GLU A 31 -3.17 -0.07 1.25
N VAL A 32 -4.28 0.43 0.73
CA VAL A 32 -5.63 0.33 1.32
C VAL A 32 -6.34 -0.90 0.77
N GLY A 33 -6.81 -1.76 1.67
CA GLY A 33 -7.53 -2.99 1.30
C GLY A 33 -6.60 -4.12 0.88
N ALA A 34 -5.40 -4.17 1.46
CA ALA A 34 -4.33 -5.11 1.11
C ALA A 34 -4.75 -6.60 1.18
N GLY A 35 -5.74 -6.95 2.01
CA GLY A 35 -6.11 -8.35 2.21
C GLY A 35 -4.97 -9.15 2.85
N ALA A 36 -4.80 -10.42 2.48
CA ALA A 36 -3.81 -11.33 3.08
C ALA A 36 -2.37 -11.18 2.53
N GLY A 37 -2.11 -10.18 1.69
CA GLY A 37 -0.79 -9.90 1.11
C GLY A 37 -0.64 -8.41 0.81
N LEU A 38 0.53 -7.98 0.34
CA LEU A 38 0.75 -6.64 -0.19
C LEU A 38 1.26 -6.77 -1.61
N HIS A 39 0.70 -5.98 -2.53
CA HIS A 39 1.24 -5.89 -3.88
C HIS A 39 2.56 -5.12 -3.89
N ALA A 40 2.75 -4.22 -2.92
CA ALA A 40 3.96 -3.44 -2.78
C ALA A 40 5.17 -4.23 -2.22
N SER A 41 4.97 -5.42 -1.64
CA SER A 41 6.01 -6.18 -0.90
C SER A 41 6.61 -7.38 -1.66
N GLU A 42 6.46 -7.45 -2.99
CA GLU A 42 6.80 -8.61 -3.80
C GLU A 42 8.18 -9.24 -3.51
N ARG A 43 8.24 -10.58 -3.53
CA ARG A 43 9.35 -11.52 -3.21
C ARG A 43 10.67 -11.32 -4.00
N ARG A 44 10.73 -10.37 -4.94
CA ARG A 44 11.92 -10.06 -5.75
C ARG A 44 12.54 -8.76 -5.24
N PRO A 45 13.83 -8.45 -5.52
CA PRO A 45 14.49 -7.17 -5.16
C PRO A 45 13.87 -5.93 -5.86
N GLN A 46 12.64 -6.06 -6.31
CA GLN A 46 11.89 -5.18 -7.19
C GLN A 46 10.60 -4.66 -6.52
N GLY A 47 10.11 -5.27 -5.44
CA GLY A 47 9.00 -4.72 -4.67
C GLY A 47 9.27 -3.27 -4.25
N LEU A 48 8.25 -2.43 -4.24
CA LEU A 48 8.39 -1.01 -3.88
C LEU A 48 9.04 -0.86 -2.49
N CYS A 49 8.63 -1.72 -1.55
CA CYS A 49 9.12 -1.75 -0.17
C CYS A 49 10.33 -2.70 0.03
N GLY A 50 10.57 -3.59 -0.94
CA GLY A 50 11.63 -4.62 -0.90
C GLY A 50 12.95 -4.19 -1.52
N ALA A 51 13.00 -3.05 -2.21
CA ALA A 51 14.24 -2.45 -2.65
C ALA A 51 15.02 -1.92 -1.43
N ALA A 52 16.02 -2.68 -0.98
CA ALA A 52 17.07 -2.12 -0.12
C ALA A 52 17.70 -0.90 -0.82
N PRO A 53 18.19 0.11 -0.10
CA PRO A 53 18.93 1.21 -0.72
C PRO A 53 20.17 0.61 -1.39
N VAL A 54 20.09 0.39 -2.70
CA VAL A 54 21.25 0.00 -3.49
C VAL A 54 22.19 1.20 -3.44
N ALA A 55 23.44 0.97 -3.02
CA ALA A 55 24.52 1.95 -3.09
C ALA A 55 24.62 2.45 -4.55
N GLY A 56 23.94 3.56 -4.85
CA GLY A 56 23.63 3.96 -6.23
C GLY A 56 22.34 4.75 -6.45
N GLY A 57 21.48 4.92 -5.44
CA GLY A 57 20.38 5.92 -5.49
C GLY A 57 19.01 5.39 -5.92
N ALA A 58 18.68 4.13 -5.64
CA ALA A 58 17.30 3.67 -5.79
C ALA A 58 16.39 4.30 -4.71
N PRO A 59 15.24 4.88 -5.08
CA PRO A 59 14.27 5.44 -4.11
C PRO A 59 13.72 4.33 -3.20
N GLY A 60 13.91 4.45 -1.88
CA GLY A 60 13.35 3.52 -0.91
C GLY A 60 11.90 3.90 -0.57
N ALA A 61 10.93 2.99 -0.75
CA ALA A 61 9.54 3.26 -0.38
C ALA A 61 9.23 2.77 1.04
N LEU A 62 8.77 3.67 1.92
CA LEU A 62 8.19 3.30 3.20
C LEU A 62 6.72 2.94 2.98
N CYS A 63 6.39 1.67 3.10
CA CYS A 63 5.05 1.16 2.78
C CYS A 63 4.27 0.79 4.04
N GLY A 64 2.99 1.13 4.10
CA GLY A 64 2.05 0.62 5.09
C GLY A 64 0.99 -0.27 4.44
N GLY A 65 0.63 -1.37 5.10
CA GLY A 65 -0.50 -2.21 4.72
C GLY A 65 -1.71 -1.96 5.61
N ALA A 66 -2.88 -1.79 5.02
CA ALA A 66 -4.11 -1.48 5.75
C ALA A 66 -5.22 -2.49 5.44
N SER A 67 -5.83 -3.04 6.50
CA SER A 67 -6.97 -3.97 6.38
C SER A 67 -7.87 -3.93 7.61
N VAL A 68 -9.17 -4.06 7.41
CA VAL A 68 -10.17 -4.23 8.49
C VAL A 68 -10.03 -5.60 9.17
N HIS A 69 -9.55 -6.63 8.45
CA HIS A 69 -9.48 -8.00 8.97
C HIS A 69 -8.21 -8.24 9.79
N PRO A 70 -8.32 -8.65 11.08
CA PRO A 70 -7.15 -8.95 11.91
C PRO A 70 -6.23 -10.02 11.32
N ALA A 71 -6.79 -11.09 10.74
CA ALA A 71 -6.02 -12.16 10.11
C ALA A 71 -5.16 -11.68 8.93
N ALA A 72 -5.68 -10.74 8.14
CA ALA A 72 -4.94 -10.10 7.05
C ALA A 72 -3.76 -9.28 7.59
N ARG A 73 -3.96 -8.50 8.66
CA ARG A 73 -2.87 -7.75 9.30
C ARG A 73 -1.80 -8.68 9.89
N SER A 74 -2.20 -9.76 10.55
CA SER A 74 -1.26 -10.77 11.05
C SER A 74 -0.48 -11.43 9.92
N ALA A 75 -1.12 -11.72 8.78
CA ALA A 75 -0.44 -12.29 7.61
C ALA A 75 0.59 -11.31 7.01
N ILE A 76 0.26 -10.02 6.92
CA ILE A 76 1.18 -8.98 6.46
C ILE A 76 2.38 -8.85 7.41
N ALA A 77 2.15 -8.84 8.73
CA ALA A 77 3.23 -8.76 9.72
C ALA A 77 4.15 -9.98 9.65
N ALA A 78 3.58 -11.19 9.60
CA ALA A 78 4.35 -12.43 9.46
C ALA A 78 5.15 -12.47 8.14
N TYR A 79 4.58 -11.95 7.05
CA TYR A 79 5.29 -11.80 5.78
C TYR A 79 6.47 -10.83 5.91
N ALA A 80 6.26 -9.66 6.52
CA ALA A 80 7.31 -8.65 6.72
C ALA A 80 8.51 -9.22 7.51
N GLU A 81 8.22 -9.97 8.56
CA GLU A 81 9.22 -10.62 9.42
C GLU A 81 9.97 -11.73 8.67
N ALA A 82 9.23 -12.66 8.03
CA ALA A 82 9.82 -13.78 7.32
C ALA A 82 10.69 -13.34 6.12
N MET A 83 10.33 -12.23 5.48
CA MET A 83 10.99 -11.72 4.28
C MET A 83 12.02 -10.61 4.57
N GLN A 84 12.17 -10.19 5.84
CA GLN A 84 13.12 -9.16 6.26
C GLN A 84 13.01 -7.90 5.40
N VAL A 85 11.80 -7.36 5.22
CA VAL A 85 11.54 -6.18 4.38
C VAL A 85 11.67 -4.90 5.23
N PRO A 86 12.82 -4.21 5.24
CA PRO A 86 13.08 -3.15 6.22
C PRO A 86 12.22 -1.90 6.00
N ASN A 87 11.69 -1.70 4.79
CA ASN A 87 10.88 -0.53 4.46
C ASN A 87 9.36 -0.81 4.57
N LEU A 88 8.96 -1.96 5.11
CA LEU A 88 7.55 -2.27 5.37
C LEU A 88 7.20 -1.90 6.82
N LEU A 89 6.34 -0.91 6.98
CA LEU A 89 5.78 -0.52 8.26
C LEU A 89 4.82 -1.59 8.79
N PRO A 90 4.63 -1.65 10.13
CA PRO A 90 3.60 -2.49 10.73
C PRO A 90 2.23 -2.22 10.11
N PRO A 91 1.45 -3.27 9.79
CA PRO A 91 0.14 -3.10 9.19
C PRO A 91 -0.84 -2.44 10.19
N ILE A 92 -1.63 -1.50 9.68
CA ILE A 92 -2.58 -0.74 10.49
C ILE A 92 -4.02 -1.23 10.28
N TYR A 93 -4.85 -1.08 11.30
CA TYR A 93 -6.30 -1.13 11.10
C TYR A 93 -6.72 0.11 10.33
N LEU A 94 -7.48 -0.11 9.26
CA LEU A 94 -8.04 0.96 8.45
C LEU A 94 -9.35 0.47 7.87
N ASP A 95 -10.43 1.16 8.25
CA ASP A 95 -11.74 1.04 7.64
C ASP A 95 -11.98 2.29 6.80
N VAL A 96 -12.00 2.08 5.49
CA VAL A 96 -12.10 3.15 4.52
C VAL A 96 -13.49 3.81 4.55
N SER A 97 -14.51 3.13 5.10
CA SER A 97 -15.85 3.71 5.25
C SER A 97 -15.94 4.72 6.40
N GLN A 98 -14.91 4.79 7.23
CA GLN A 98 -14.75 5.77 8.31
C GLN A 98 -13.87 6.93 7.84
N GLY A 99 -13.89 8.02 8.61
CA GLY A 99 -13.05 9.20 8.36
C GLY A 99 -11.56 8.87 8.39
N TRP A 100 -10.77 9.63 7.63
CA TRP A 100 -9.32 9.48 7.50
C TRP A 100 -8.60 9.59 8.85
N GLU A 101 -9.20 10.29 9.82
CA GLU A 101 -8.72 10.47 11.18
C GLU A 101 -8.50 9.12 11.90
N THR A 102 -9.20 8.08 11.45
CA THR A 102 -9.11 6.71 12.00
C THR A 102 -7.99 5.88 11.36
N TRP A 103 -7.28 6.40 10.36
CA TRP A 103 -6.29 5.67 9.56
C TRP A 103 -4.91 5.62 10.24
N GLY A 104 -4.87 5.05 11.45
CA GLY A 104 -3.66 4.56 12.10
C GLY A 104 -2.49 5.54 12.23
N GLY A 105 -2.76 6.82 12.55
CA GLY A 105 -1.72 7.83 12.79
C GLY A 105 -1.14 8.47 11.53
N THR A 106 -1.77 8.27 10.37
CA THR A 106 -1.39 8.98 9.14
C THR A 106 -1.77 10.46 9.28
N GLN A 107 -0.83 11.35 8.98
CA GLN A 107 -1.05 12.80 9.05
C GLN A 107 -1.42 13.37 7.66
N PRO A 108 -2.16 14.49 7.60
CA PRO A 108 -2.44 15.18 6.35
C PRO A 108 -1.18 15.50 5.55
N ALA A 109 -1.27 15.41 4.22
CA ALA A 109 -0.19 15.73 3.29
C ALA A 109 1.16 15.04 3.61
N THR A 110 1.13 13.76 4.00
CA THR A 110 2.36 12.99 4.28
C THR A 110 2.62 11.83 3.34
N LEU A 111 1.62 11.40 2.56
CA LEU A 111 1.75 10.29 1.62
C LEU A 111 2.09 10.78 0.22
N ASP A 112 2.98 10.05 -0.45
CA ASP A 112 3.29 10.26 -1.87
C ASP A 112 2.32 9.45 -2.73
N LEU A 113 2.00 8.24 -2.29
CA LEU A 113 1.10 7.32 -3.00
C LEU A 113 0.08 6.69 -2.03
N ILE A 114 -1.16 6.58 -2.50
CA ILE A 114 -2.17 5.69 -1.92
C ILE A 114 -2.53 4.68 -2.99
N VAL A 115 -2.51 3.40 -2.66
CA VAL A 115 -2.76 2.30 -3.59
C VAL A 115 -3.99 1.54 -3.13
N SER A 116 -4.96 1.32 -4.02
CA SER A 116 -6.11 0.46 -3.76
C SER A 116 -6.36 -0.48 -4.93
N ILE A 117 -6.24 -1.78 -4.68
CA ILE A 117 -6.29 -2.83 -5.71
C ILE A 117 -7.46 -3.76 -5.40
N ASN A 118 -8.39 -3.88 -6.34
CA ASN A 118 -9.58 -4.73 -6.30
C ASN A 118 -10.48 -4.51 -5.08
N MET A 119 -10.44 -3.34 -4.43
CA MET A 119 -11.30 -3.07 -3.27
C MET A 119 -12.64 -2.45 -3.68
N MET A 120 -12.63 -1.47 -4.60
CA MET A 120 -13.82 -0.70 -4.93
C MET A 120 -14.97 -1.56 -5.50
N HIS A 121 -14.66 -2.50 -6.38
CA HIS A 121 -15.69 -3.31 -7.05
C HIS A 121 -16.32 -4.39 -6.15
N ILE A 122 -15.71 -4.72 -5.00
CA ILE A 122 -16.24 -5.68 -4.01
C ILE A 122 -16.78 -5.00 -2.74
N SER A 123 -16.74 -3.67 -2.66
CA SER A 123 -17.09 -2.91 -1.47
C SER A 123 -18.31 -2.02 -1.71
N GLU A 124 -18.94 -1.58 -0.63
CA GLU A 124 -20.03 -0.62 -0.72
C GLU A 124 -19.55 0.75 -1.23
N LEU A 125 -20.41 1.51 -1.90
CA LEU A 125 -20.05 2.82 -2.47
C LEU A 125 -19.40 3.78 -1.47
N ARG A 126 -19.85 3.75 -0.20
CA ARG A 126 -19.27 4.56 0.88
C ARG A 126 -17.77 4.33 1.07
N CYS A 127 -17.28 3.13 0.75
CA CYS A 127 -15.86 2.81 0.82
C CYS A 127 -15.05 3.52 -0.25
N THR A 128 -15.58 3.58 -1.48
CA THR A 128 -15.00 4.38 -2.56
C THR A 128 -15.00 5.86 -2.18
N GLU A 129 -16.12 6.40 -1.70
CA GLU A 129 -16.20 7.80 -1.26
C GLU A 129 -15.17 8.12 -0.16
N GLY A 130 -15.08 7.25 0.85
CA GLY A 130 -14.11 7.39 1.94
C GLY A 130 -12.66 7.32 1.47
N LEU A 131 -12.36 6.47 0.46
CA LEU A 131 -11.04 6.41 -0.14
C LEU A 131 -10.66 7.73 -0.79
N PHE A 132 -11.54 8.31 -1.61
CA PHE A 132 -11.28 9.59 -2.27
C PHE A 132 -11.18 10.74 -1.27
N LYS A 133 -12.05 10.77 -0.24
CA LYS A 133 -11.97 11.76 0.84
C LYS A 133 -10.65 11.67 1.60
N GLY A 134 -10.25 10.46 2.01
CA GLY A 134 -8.99 10.23 2.70
C GLY A 134 -7.78 10.59 1.83
N ALA A 135 -7.81 10.23 0.54
CA ALA A 135 -6.75 10.60 -0.40
C ALA A 135 -6.61 12.13 -0.56
N GLY A 136 -7.73 12.85 -0.63
CA GLY A 136 -7.73 14.31 -0.70
C GLY A 136 -7.10 15.02 0.51
N VAL A 137 -7.02 14.35 1.66
CA VAL A 137 -6.41 14.89 2.89
C VAL A 137 -4.97 14.40 3.08
N LEU A 138 -4.73 13.11 2.84
CA LEU A 138 -3.49 12.44 3.23
C LEU A 138 -2.38 12.54 2.19
N LEU A 139 -2.71 12.71 0.91
CA LEU A 139 -1.72 12.89 -0.15
C LEU A 139 -1.08 14.28 -0.06
N LYS A 140 0.24 14.33 -0.27
CA LYS A 140 0.96 15.58 -0.52
C LYS A 140 0.41 16.25 -1.79
N PRO A 141 0.61 17.58 -1.97
CA PRO A 141 0.47 18.19 -3.27
C PRO A 141 1.28 17.43 -4.34
N GLY A 142 0.60 16.99 -5.40
CA GLY A 142 1.21 16.15 -6.45
C GLY A 142 1.29 14.65 -6.13
N GLY A 143 0.84 14.21 -4.96
CA GLY A 143 0.69 12.80 -4.63
C GLY A 143 -0.42 12.13 -5.43
N VAL A 144 -0.34 10.81 -5.57
CA VAL A 144 -1.21 10.05 -6.49
C VAL A 144 -2.01 8.99 -5.74
N LEU A 145 -3.33 8.98 -5.99
CA LEU A 145 -4.19 7.83 -5.69
C LEU A 145 -4.16 6.88 -6.89
N PHE A 146 -3.59 5.70 -6.71
CA PHE A 146 -3.56 4.64 -7.70
C PHE A 146 -4.67 3.61 -7.42
N THR A 147 -5.44 3.28 -8.45
CA THR A 147 -6.54 2.35 -8.36
C THR A 147 -6.45 1.30 -9.46
N TYR A 148 -6.77 0.06 -9.14
CA TYR A 148 -6.82 -1.04 -10.10
C TYR A 148 -8.00 -1.94 -9.75
N GLY A 149 -8.81 -2.34 -10.72
CA GLY A 149 -9.88 -3.33 -10.51
C GLY A 149 -11.02 -3.21 -11.48
#